data_AF-A0A9R0XHZ5-F1
#
_entry.id   AF-A0A9R0XHZ5-F1
#
_cell.length_a   1.000
_cell.length_b   1.000
_cell.length_c   1.000
_cell.angle_alpha   90.00
_cell.angle_beta   90.00
_cell.angle_gamma   90.00
#
_symmetry.space_group_name_H-M   'P 1'
#
loop_
_entity.id
_entity.type
_entity.pdbx_description
1 polymer ?
#
loop_
_entity_poly.entity_id
_entity_poly.type
_entity_poly.pdbx_seq_one_letter_code
_entity_poly.pdbx_strand_id
1 'polypeptide(L)'
;MAAVAGVTGSSRSAACCAVLLAAVLFLSAPATTEAYDSLDPYGNITIKWDIISWTPDGYVATVTITNYQQFRTISAPGWRLGWSWRKKEVMAMVGARAIKRGDCSKFKRSRPHCCKRDPTIVDLPSGTPFNQQVANCCKAGVLKTFNQDPGNAASSFQIAVGLAGTTNRTVILPKKITLKAPGQGYTCGRALVVVPTKYSSSGGRRVTQAFRLVNGVRPLKREVICS
;
A
#
# COMPACT_ATOMS: atom_id res chain seq x y z
N MET A 1 68.20 -48.58 2.35
CA MET A 1 68.11 -47.32 1.56
C MET A 1 67.57 -47.73 0.20
N ALA A 2 66.42 -47.30 -0.32
CA ALA A 2 65.91 -45.93 -0.44
C ALA A 2 64.37 -45.88 -0.36
N ALA A 3 63.85 -44.67 -0.09
CA ALA A 3 62.46 -44.36 0.21
C ALA A 3 61.56 -44.25 -1.03
N VAL A 4 60.29 -44.61 -0.87
CA VAL A 4 59.20 -44.41 -1.84
C VAL A 4 58.59 -43.02 -1.58
N ALA A 5 58.67 -42.11 -2.56
CA ALA A 5 58.02 -40.81 -2.51
C ALA A 5 56.62 -40.89 -3.11
N GLY A 6 55.59 -40.59 -2.30
CA GLY A 6 54.20 -40.49 -2.73
C GLY A 6 53.91 -39.15 -3.40
N VAL A 7 53.19 -39.19 -4.52
CA VAL A 7 52.67 -38.02 -5.23
C VAL A 7 51.30 -37.67 -4.65
N THR A 8 51.20 -36.59 -3.88
CA THR A 8 49.93 -36.02 -3.40
C THR A 8 49.38 -35.03 -4.43
N GLY A 9 48.37 -35.45 -5.19
CA GLY A 9 47.68 -34.64 -6.19
C GLY A 9 46.51 -33.80 -5.63
N SER A 10 46.68 -32.47 -5.66
CA SER A 10 45.68 -31.44 -5.94
C SER A 10 44.27 -31.51 -5.29
N SER A 11 44.19 -31.29 -3.98
CA SER A 11 42.91 -31.01 -3.27
C SER A 11 42.42 -29.56 -3.43
N ARG A 12 43.31 -28.61 -3.77
CA ARG A 12 43.00 -27.17 -3.81
C ARG A 12 42.15 -26.74 -5.01
N SER A 13 42.29 -27.42 -6.15
CA SER A 13 41.56 -27.06 -7.38
C SER A 13 40.06 -27.38 -7.32
N ALA A 14 39.70 -28.49 -6.68
CA ALA A 14 38.30 -28.90 -6.53
C ALA A 14 37.52 -27.97 -5.59
N ALA A 15 38.15 -27.54 -4.49
CA ALA A 15 37.55 -26.59 -3.55
C ALA A 15 37.28 -25.23 -4.20
N CYS A 16 38.19 -24.74 -5.05
CA CYS A 16 38.03 -23.47 -5.75
C CYS A 16 36.88 -23.53 -6.79
N CYS A 17 36.76 -24.64 -7.52
CA CYS A 17 35.63 -24.87 -8.43
C CYS A 17 34.30 -24.94 -7.69
N ALA A 18 34.25 -25.61 -6.53
CA ALA A 18 33.02 -25.70 -5.74
C ALA A 18 32.56 -24.33 -5.20
N VAL A 19 33.49 -23.48 -4.77
CA VAL A 19 33.20 -22.11 -4.30
C VAL A 19 32.71 -21.22 -5.45
N LEU A 20 33.32 -21.32 -6.64
CA LEU A 20 32.89 -20.58 -7.82
C LEU A 20 31.51 -21.05 -8.32
N LEU A 21 31.26 -22.36 -8.36
CA LEU A 21 29.93 -22.92 -8.69
C LEU A 21 28.85 -22.49 -7.68
N ALA A 22 29.16 -22.48 -6.39
CA ALA A 22 28.25 -21.98 -5.37
C ALA A 22 27.97 -20.48 -5.54
N ALA A 23 28.98 -19.66 -5.82
CA ALA A 23 28.80 -18.23 -6.07
C ALA A 23 27.94 -17.96 -7.32
N VAL A 24 28.14 -18.71 -8.41
CA VAL A 24 27.33 -18.60 -9.63
C VAL A 24 25.87 -19.00 -9.35
N LEU A 25 25.63 -20.07 -8.59
CA LEU A 25 24.28 -20.48 -8.18
C LEU A 25 23.58 -19.47 -7.27
N PHE A 26 24.32 -18.76 -6.40
CA PHE A 26 23.79 -17.68 -5.58
C PHE A 26 23.51 -16.40 -6.37
N LEU A 27 24.27 -16.11 -7.44
CA LEU A 27 24.02 -14.96 -8.33
C LEU A 27 22.94 -15.24 -9.40
N SER A 28 22.65 -16.50 -9.70
CA SER A 28 21.59 -16.92 -10.64
C SER A 28 20.24 -17.16 -9.96
N ALA A 29 20.11 -16.90 -8.66
CA ALA A 29 18.81 -16.94 -8.01
C ALA A 29 17.88 -15.91 -8.68
N PRO A 30 16.74 -16.31 -9.26
CA PRO A 30 15.81 -15.36 -9.83
C PRO A 30 15.39 -14.40 -8.72
N ALA A 31 15.58 -13.10 -8.94
CA ALA A 31 14.92 -12.10 -8.12
C ALA A 31 13.43 -12.44 -8.16
N THR A 32 12.81 -12.64 -6.99
CA THR A 32 11.39 -12.98 -6.92
C THR A 32 10.62 -11.99 -7.78
N THR A 33 9.96 -12.47 -8.82
CA THR A 33 8.99 -11.67 -9.57
C THR A 33 7.80 -11.50 -8.64
N GLU A 34 7.86 -10.46 -7.82
CA GLU A 34 6.81 -10.07 -6.89
C GLU A 34 5.48 -9.93 -7.66
N ALA A 35 4.47 -10.71 -7.24
CA ALA A 35 3.07 -10.77 -7.70
C ALA A 35 2.72 -10.89 -9.20
N TYR A 36 3.69 -10.92 -10.12
CA TYR A 36 3.42 -11.11 -11.55
C TYR A 36 2.68 -12.43 -11.83
N ASP A 37 1.62 -12.35 -12.64
CA ASP A 37 0.78 -13.49 -13.04
C ASP A 37 0.75 -13.60 -14.57
N SER A 38 1.32 -14.66 -15.12
CA SER A 38 1.35 -14.86 -16.57
C SER A 38 -0.05 -15.06 -17.18
N LEU A 39 -1.02 -15.51 -16.38
CA LEU A 39 -2.41 -15.69 -16.81
C LEU A 39 -3.20 -14.37 -16.73
N ASP A 40 -2.67 -13.37 -16.02
CA ASP A 40 -3.28 -12.05 -15.87
C ASP A 40 -2.24 -10.93 -15.94
N PRO A 41 -1.59 -10.74 -17.11
CA PRO A 41 -0.46 -9.82 -17.27
C PRO A 41 -0.85 -8.35 -17.12
N TYR A 42 -2.14 -8.02 -17.12
CA TYR A 42 -2.66 -6.67 -16.93
C TYR A 42 -3.37 -6.49 -15.58
N GLY A 43 -3.47 -7.57 -14.79
CA GLY A 43 -4.06 -7.58 -13.46
C GLY A 43 -3.32 -6.63 -12.53
N ASN A 44 -4.08 -5.81 -11.82
CA ASN A 44 -3.50 -4.86 -10.88
C ASN A 44 -4.45 -4.56 -9.73
N ILE A 45 -3.87 -3.97 -8.69
CA ILE A 45 -4.60 -3.36 -7.59
C ILE A 45 -4.37 -1.85 -7.66
N THR A 46 -5.45 -1.08 -7.67
CA THR A 46 -5.34 0.37 -7.59
C THR A 46 -5.59 0.84 -6.18
N ILE A 47 -4.82 1.84 -5.76
CA ILE A 47 -4.98 2.55 -4.50
C ILE A 47 -5.27 3.99 -4.84
N LYS A 48 -6.48 4.43 -4.56
CA LYS A 48 -6.96 5.78 -4.80
C LYS A 48 -7.01 6.59 -3.53
N TRP A 49 -6.61 7.85 -3.61
CA TRP A 49 -6.57 8.82 -2.52
C TRP A 49 -7.33 10.08 -2.91
N ASP A 50 -8.59 10.15 -2.52
CA ASP A 50 -9.49 11.22 -2.90
C ASP A 50 -9.70 12.20 -1.75
N ILE A 51 -9.20 13.43 -1.89
CA ILE A 51 -9.46 14.50 -0.93
C ILE A 51 -10.89 14.99 -1.10
N ILE A 52 -11.67 14.90 -0.03
CA ILE A 52 -13.10 15.22 0.01
C ILE A 52 -13.44 16.45 0.84
N SER A 53 -12.52 16.93 1.68
CA SER A 53 -12.63 18.23 2.35
C SER A 53 -11.28 18.73 2.87
N TRP A 54 -11.18 20.03 3.12
CA TRP A 54 -10.02 20.67 3.76
C TRP A 54 -10.32 20.91 5.25
N THR A 55 -9.30 20.79 6.09
CA THR A 55 -9.34 21.20 7.51
C THR A 55 -8.40 22.39 7.71
N PRO A 56 -8.40 23.08 8.88
CA PRO A 56 -7.52 24.23 9.11
C PRO A 56 -6.02 23.96 9.01
N ASP A 57 -5.59 22.71 9.21
CA ASP A 57 -4.18 22.30 9.20
C ASP A 57 -3.88 21.10 8.28
N GLY A 58 -4.86 20.69 7.47
CA GLY A 58 -4.76 19.46 6.69
C GLY A 58 -6.00 19.17 5.83
N TYR A 59 -6.40 17.90 5.73
CA TYR A 59 -7.49 17.47 4.85
C TYR A 59 -8.13 16.17 5.31
N VAL A 60 -9.36 15.92 4.82
CA VAL A 60 -10.01 14.61 4.89
C VAL A 60 -9.97 13.97 3.51
N ALA A 61 -9.62 12.69 3.47
CA ALA A 61 -9.60 11.90 2.24
C ALA A 61 -10.22 10.52 2.43
N THR A 62 -10.82 10.01 1.36
CA THR A 62 -11.19 8.60 1.22
C THR A 62 -10.06 7.87 0.52
N VAL A 63 -9.58 6.80 1.12
CA VAL A 63 -8.59 5.89 0.52
C VAL A 63 -9.32 4.61 0.11
N THR A 64 -9.23 4.26 -1.17
CA THR A 64 -9.89 3.08 -1.73
C THR A 64 -8.86 2.17 -2.37
N ILE A 65 -8.93 0.88 -2.06
CA ILE A 65 -8.10 -0.17 -2.65
C ILE A 65 -9.04 -1.05 -3.49
N THR A 66 -8.78 -1.18 -4.78
CA THR A 66 -9.62 -1.96 -5.70
C THR A 66 -8.80 -3.03 -6.40
N ASN A 67 -9.26 -4.28 -6.38
CA ASN A 67 -8.61 -5.40 -7.02
C ASN A 67 -9.18 -5.66 -8.43
N TYR A 68 -8.42 -5.28 -9.45
CA TYR A 68 -8.73 -5.52 -10.87
C TYR A 68 -8.00 -6.72 -11.46
N GLN A 69 -7.37 -7.56 -10.63
CA GLN A 69 -6.88 -8.86 -11.08
C GLN A 69 -8.06 -9.76 -11.47
N GLN A 70 -7.87 -10.74 -12.35
CA GLN A 70 -8.93 -11.64 -12.82
C GLN A 70 -9.12 -12.83 -11.88
N PHE A 71 -8.01 -13.45 -11.46
CA PHE A 71 -8.02 -14.74 -10.76
C PHE A 71 -7.49 -14.66 -9.33
N ARG A 72 -6.82 -13.57 -8.95
CA ARG A 72 -6.13 -13.44 -7.66
C ARG A 72 -6.96 -12.66 -6.65
N THR A 73 -7.53 -13.38 -5.69
CA THR A 73 -8.17 -12.79 -4.51
C THR A 73 -7.13 -12.55 -3.40
N ILE A 74 -7.26 -11.43 -2.68
CA ILE A 74 -6.56 -11.26 -1.40
C ILE A 74 -7.38 -11.95 -0.31
N SER A 75 -6.85 -13.05 0.20
CA SER A 75 -7.46 -13.82 1.29
C SER A 75 -7.01 -13.31 2.68
N ALA A 76 -7.60 -13.85 3.75
CA ALA A 76 -7.18 -13.57 5.12
C ALA A 76 -5.68 -13.91 5.32
N PRO A 77 -4.90 -13.14 6.10
CA PRO A 77 -5.29 -12.03 6.98
C PRO A 77 -5.51 -10.67 6.29
N GLY A 78 -5.60 -10.64 4.96
CA GLY A 78 -5.97 -9.46 4.19
C GLY A 78 -4.78 -8.57 3.83
N TRP A 79 -5.09 -7.45 3.17
CA TRP A 79 -4.09 -6.47 2.76
C TRP A 79 -3.53 -5.66 3.95
N ARG A 80 -2.30 -5.18 3.75
CA ARG A 80 -1.60 -4.23 4.64
C ARG A 80 -1.04 -3.10 3.78
N LEU A 81 -1.57 -1.90 3.97
CA LEU A 81 -1.19 -0.72 3.20
C LEU A 81 -0.22 0.12 4.02
N GLY A 82 0.99 0.31 3.52
CA GLY A 82 2.03 1.12 4.15
C GLY A 82 2.39 2.34 3.31
N TRP A 83 2.85 3.40 3.97
CA TRP A 83 3.43 4.56 3.31
C TRP A 83 4.38 5.32 4.21
N SER A 84 4.99 6.39 3.69
CA SER A 84 5.77 7.34 4.48
C SER A 84 5.30 8.77 4.24
N TRP A 85 4.97 9.47 5.32
CA TRP A 85 4.73 10.90 5.34
C TRP A 85 5.99 11.67 4.97
N ARG A 86 5.83 12.80 4.26
CA ARG A 86 6.98 13.60 3.80
C ARG A 86 7.47 14.54 4.88
N LYS A 87 6.56 15.12 5.67
CA LYS A 87 6.82 16.07 6.75
C LYS A 87 6.52 15.40 8.11
N LYS A 88 5.66 16.03 8.92
CA LYS A 88 5.29 15.64 10.28
C LYS A 88 3.78 15.39 10.39
N GLU A 89 3.18 14.94 9.29
CA GLU A 89 1.76 14.65 9.18
C GLU A 89 1.35 13.60 10.23
N VAL A 90 0.16 13.79 10.78
CA VAL A 90 -0.48 12.85 11.71
C VAL A 90 -1.87 12.53 11.19
N MET A 91 -2.47 11.44 11.66
CA MET A 91 -3.78 11.04 11.14
C MET A 91 -4.73 10.50 12.18
N ALA A 92 -6.01 10.79 11.99
CA ALA A 92 -7.13 10.02 12.48
C ALA A 92 -7.76 9.23 11.32
N MET A 93 -8.49 8.16 11.63
CA MET A 93 -9.12 7.34 10.60
C MET A 93 -10.38 6.63 11.12
N VAL A 94 -11.24 6.25 10.18
CA VAL A 94 -12.44 5.43 10.38
C VAL A 94 -12.53 4.41 9.25
N GLY A 95 -13.04 3.21 9.53
CA GLY A 95 -13.06 2.08 8.59
C GLY A 95 -11.75 1.28 8.49
N ALA A 96 -10.65 1.75 9.10
CA ALA A 96 -9.38 1.05 9.16
C ALA A 96 -8.64 1.32 10.48
N ARG A 97 -7.52 0.64 10.71
CA ARG A 97 -6.67 0.86 11.89
C ARG A 97 -5.18 0.80 11.53
N ALA A 98 -4.40 1.68 12.16
CA ALA A 98 -2.95 1.57 12.13
C ALA A 98 -2.46 0.46 13.07
N ILE A 99 -1.60 -0.42 12.58
CA ILE A 99 -1.02 -1.52 13.36
C ILE A 99 -0.19 -0.98 14.52
N LYS A 100 0.57 0.08 14.27
CA LYS A 100 1.35 0.79 15.28
C LYS A 100 1.00 2.28 15.22
N ARG A 101 0.68 2.87 16.37
CA ARG A 101 0.27 4.29 16.46
C ARG A 101 1.45 5.25 16.59
N GLY A 102 2.57 4.81 17.17
CA GLY A 102 3.73 5.68 17.47
C GLY A 102 3.47 6.60 18.66
N ASP A 103 4.45 7.44 18.97
CA ASP A 103 4.32 8.40 20.06
C ASP A 103 3.55 9.65 19.62
N CYS A 104 2.37 9.85 20.22
CA CYS A 104 1.53 11.02 20.04
C CYS A 104 1.48 11.93 21.28
N SER A 105 2.43 11.78 22.23
CA SER A 105 2.47 12.49 23.51
C SER A 105 2.45 14.02 23.40
N LYS A 106 2.93 14.56 22.28
CA LYS A 106 2.89 16.00 21.94
C LYS A 106 1.46 16.55 21.83
N PHE A 107 0.48 15.72 21.50
CA PHE A 107 -0.91 16.13 21.31
C PHE A 107 -1.71 15.88 22.59
N LYS A 108 -1.97 16.95 23.37
CA LYS A 108 -2.61 16.86 24.70
C LYS A 108 -4.14 16.88 24.66
N ARG A 109 -4.76 17.67 23.77
CA ARG A 109 -6.23 17.84 23.68
C ARG A 109 -6.86 16.93 22.63
N SER A 110 -6.38 16.98 21.40
CA SER A 110 -6.87 16.18 20.27
C SER A 110 -5.80 15.19 19.83
N ARG A 111 -5.69 14.06 20.54
CA ARG A 111 -4.68 13.05 20.21
C ARG A 111 -5.08 12.33 18.91
N PRO A 112 -4.27 12.40 17.85
CA PRO A 112 -4.56 11.70 16.59
C PRO A 112 -4.44 10.19 16.79
N HIS A 113 -5.04 9.41 15.88
CA HIS A 113 -5.00 7.95 15.93
C HIS A 113 -3.58 7.41 15.71
N CYS A 114 -2.77 8.04 14.85
CA CYS A 114 -1.42 7.62 14.55
C CYS A 114 -0.50 8.83 14.27
N CYS A 115 0.70 8.80 14.86
CA CYS A 115 1.78 9.76 14.69
C CYS A 115 3.05 9.14 14.09
N LYS A 116 3.02 7.86 13.70
CA LYS A 116 4.15 7.27 12.97
C LYS A 116 4.30 7.98 11.63
N ARG A 117 5.56 8.28 11.28
CA ARG A 117 5.94 8.80 9.96
C ARG A 117 5.71 7.76 8.86
N ASP A 118 5.82 6.48 9.20
CA ASP A 118 5.75 5.32 8.32
C ASP A 118 4.66 4.33 8.77
N PRO A 119 3.37 4.72 8.69
CA PRO A 119 2.30 3.87 9.19
C PRO A 119 2.10 2.63 8.30
N THR A 120 1.58 1.57 8.90
CA THR A 120 0.99 0.42 8.21
C THR A 120 -0.44 0.27 8.67
N ILE A 121 -1.37 0.24 7.71
CA ILE A 121 -2.81 0.22 7.90
C ILE A 121 -3.35 -1.13 7.49
N VAL A 122 -4.34 -1.58 8.26
CA VAL A 122 -5.15 -2.75 7.98
C VAL A 122 -6.60 -2.37 8.04
N ASP A 123 -7.42 -3.08 7.29
CA ASP A 123 -8.87 -3.00 7.38
C ASP A 123 -9.36 -3.44 8.77
N LEU A 124 -10.56 -3.02 9.14
CA LEU A 124 -11.20 -3.49 10.36
C LEU A 124 -11.82 -4.89 10.15
N PRO A 125 -12.01 -5.69 11.22
CA PRO A 125 -12.68 -6.98 11.12
C PRO A 125 -14.18 -6.84 10.85
N SER A 126 -14.79 -7.92 10.37
CA SER A 126 -16.24 -8.05 10.30
C SER A 126 -16.86 -7.89 11.71
N GLY A 127 -18.06 -7.32 11.79
CA GLY A 127 -18.72 -7.01 13.07
C GLY A 127 -18.27 -5.71 13.73
N THR A 128 -17.45 -4.90 13.06
CA THR A 128 -17.11 -3.54 13.52
C THR A 128 -18.38 -2.71 13.76
N PRO A 129 -18.50 -1.94 14.86
CA PRO A 129 -19.67 -1.10 15.12
C PRO A 129 -19.97 -0.11 13.98
N PHE A 130 -21.26 0.13 13.68
CA PHE A 130 -21.68 0.95 12.53
C PHE A 130 -21.08 2.36 12.51
N ASN A 131 -20.90 2.98 13.68
CA ASN A 131 -20.27 4.31 13.82
C ASN A 131 -18.77 4.34 13.48
N GLN A 132 -18.14 3.19 13.28
CA GLN A 132 -16.74 3.04 12.88
C GLN A 132 -16.61 2.51 11.45
N GLN A 133 -17.72 2.28 10.75
CA GLN A 133 -17.74 1.79 9.39
C GLN A 133 -17.76 2.94 8.37
N VAL A 134 -17.22 2.66 7.19
CA VAL A 134 -17.44 3.44 5.97
C VAL A 134 -17.83 2.48 4.84
N ALA A 135 -18.29 3.02 3.72
CA ALA A 135 -18.62 2.20 2.55
C ALA A 135 -17.46 1.28 2.15
N ASN A 136 -17.76 0.01 1.85
CA ASN A 136 -16.78 -1.01 1.45
C ASN A 136 -15.70 -1.35 2.50
N CYS A 137 -15.76 -0.86 3.73
CA CYS A 137 -14.78 -1.24 4.76
C CYS A 137 -15.09 -2.60 5.37
N CYS A 138 -14.21 -2.97 6.29
CA CYS A 138 -14.48 -3.82 7.43
C CYS A 138 -14.65 -5.30 7.07
N LYS A 139 -13.90 -5.74 6.05
CA LYS A 139 -13.87 -7.11 5.53
C LYS A 139 -12.57 -7.82 5.94
N ALA A 140 -11.93 -7.38 7.02
CA ALA A 140 -10.63 -7.87 7.49
C ALA A 140 -9.55 -7.89 6.39
N GLY A 141 -9.66 -6.98 5.41
CA GLY A 141 -8.70 -6.81 4.33
C GLY A 141 -8.82 -7.86 3.22
N VAL A 142 -9.85 -8.69 3.23
CA VAL A 142 -10.15 -9.61 2.13
C VAL A 142 -10.69 -8.82 0.93
N LEU A 143 -10.13 -9.08 -0.26
CA LEU A 143 -10.56 -8.46 -1.52
C LEU A 143 -10.73 -9.52 -2.60
N LYS A 144 -11.97 -9.69 -3.07
CA LYS A 144 -12.27 -10.50 -4.26
C LYS A 144 -11.77 -9.82 -5.52
N THR A 145 -11.81 -10.51 -6.66
CA THR A 145 -11.54 -9.89 -7.95
C THR A 145 -12.77 -9.15 -8.46
N PHE A 146 -12.55 -8.05 -9.19
CA PHE A 146 -13.66 -7.27 -9.75
C PHE A 146 -14.58 -8.11 -10.63
N ASN A 147 -14.04 -9.06 -11.40
CA ASN A 147 -14.83 -9.90 -12.29
C ASN A 147 -15.64 -10.97 -11.53
N GLN A 148 -15.16 -11.45 -10.38
CA GLN A 148 -15.88 -12.45 -9.57
C GLN A 148 -16.98 -11.80 -8.72
N ASP A 149 -16.65 -10.68 -8.08
CA ASP A 149 -17.57 -10.00 -7.17
C ASP A 149 -17.21 -8.50 -7.08
N PRO A 150 -17.81 -7.66 -7.95
CA PRO A 150 -17.55 -6.22 -7.97
C PRO A 150 -17.82 -5.53 -6.61
N GLY A 151 -18.79 -6.02 -5.84
CA GLY A 151 -19.15 -5.46 -4.53
C GLY A 151 -18.10 -5.72 -3.45
N ASN A 152 -17.37 -6.85 -3.58
CA ASN A 152 -16.31 -7.23 -2.65
C ASN A 152 -14.88 -7.06 -3.19
N ALA A 153 -14.75 -6.47 -4.38
CA ALA A 153 -13.45 -6.17 -5.00
C ALA A 153 -12.80 -4.89 -4.48
N ALA A 154 -13.52 -4.07 -3.72
CA ALA A 154 -13.00 -2.83 -3.14
C ALA A 154 -13.05 -2.85 -1.60
N SER A 155 -12.05 -2.21 -1.00
CA SER A 155 -12.01 -1.87 0.43
C SER A 155 -11.68 -0.39 0.58
N SER A 156 -12.33 0.31 1.51
CA SER A 156 -12.08 1.73 1.70
C SER A 156 -12.09 2.15 3.16
N PHE A 157 -11.38 3.24 3.44
CA PHE A 157 -11.35 3.88 4.75
C PHE A 157 -11.20 5.39 4.57
N GLN A 158 -11.66 6.15 5.56
CA GLN A 158 -11.47 7.60 5.57
C GLN A 158 -10.37 7.97 6.55
N ILE A 159 -9.60 8.98 6.16
CA ILE A 159 -8.53 9.54 6.98
C ILE A 159 -8.71 11.05 7.09
N ALA A 160 -8.47 11.55 8.28
CA ALA A 160 -8.25 12.98 8.53
C ALA A 160 -6.76 13.16 8.80
N VAL A 161 -6.07 13.86 7.90
CA VAL A 161 -4.63 14.10 7.98
C VAL A 161 -4.42 15.51 8.51
N GLY A 162 -3.73 15.64 9.64
CA GLY A 162 -3.32 16.90 10.25
C GLY A 162 -1.86 17.24 9.97
N LEU A 163 -1.47 18.50 10.19
CA LEU A 163 -0.13 19.03 9.89
C LEU A 163 0.35 18.83 8.44
N ALA A 164 -0.58 18.59 7.52
CA ALA A 164 -0.30 18.48 6.08
C ALA A 164 -0.28 19.85 5.39
N GLY A 165 -0.83 20.88 6.05
CA GLY A 165 -1.15 22.16 5.45
C GLY A 165 -2.40 22.09 4.59
N THR A 166 -2.87 23.24 4.12
CA THR A 166 -4.22 23.40 3.55
C THR A 166 -4.23 23.82 2.09
N THR A 167 -3.04 24.11 1.53
CA THR A 167 -2.89 24.52 0.14
C THR A 167 -2.23 23.44 -0.68
N ASN A 168 -2.43 23.52 -1.99
CA ASN A 168 -1.84 22.61 -2.98
C ASN A 168 -0.31 22.63 -3.02
N ARG A 169 0.32 23.68 -2.46
CA ARG A 169 1.78 23.77 -2.31
C ARG A 169 2.26 23.09 -1.03
N THR A 170 1.42 23.09 0.01
CA THR A 170 1.78 22.57 1.33
C THR A 170 1.44 21.10 1.48
N VAL A 171 0.32 20.67 0.89
CA VAL A 171 -0.18 19.30 0.92
C VAL A 171 0.70 18.46 0.03
N ILE A 172 1.35 17.46 0.61
CA ILE A 172 2.16 16.53 -0.15
C ILE A 172 1.74 15.12 0.18
N LEU A 173 1.39 14.37 -0.84
CA LEU A 173 0.98 12.99 -0.68
C LEU A 173 2.11 12.13 -0.13
N PRO A 174 1.74 11.03 0.53
CA PRO A 174 2.69 10.03 0.96
C PRO A 174 3.63 9.56 -0.15
N LYS A 175 4.85 9.22 0.25
CA LYS A 175 5.82 8.51 -0.60
C LYS A 175 5.95 7.06 -0.13
N LYS A 176 6.57 6.22 -0.96
CA LYS A 176 6.85 4.81 -0.63
C LYS A 176 5.58 4.05 -0.25
N ILE A 177 4.55 4.13 -1.09
CA ILE A 177 3.36 3.30 -0.92
C ILE A 177 3.78 1.83 -1.08
N THR A 178 3.37 0.99 -0.15
CA THR A 178 3.61 -0.45 -0.18
C THR A 178 2.29 -1.18 0.05
N LEU A 179 2.01 -2.18 -0.75
CA LEU A 179 0.89 -3.09 -0.53
C LEU A 179 1.44 -4.48 -0.23
N LYS A 180 1.04 -5.05 0.89
CA LYS A 180 1.34 -6.44 1.23
C LYS A 180 0.04 -7.22 1.36
N ALA A 181 0.02 -8.43 0.86
CA ALA A 181 -1.04 -9.40 1.07
C ALA A 181 -0.40 -10.74 1.47
N PRO A 182 -1.17 -11.68 2.04
CA PRO A 182 -0.70 -13.06 2.16
C PRO A 182 -0.31 -13.63 0.79
N GLY A 183 0.80 -14.37 0.76
CA GLY A 183 1.38 -14.91 -0.46
C GLY A 183 2.44 -13.97 -1.05
N GLN A 184 2.37 -13.74 -2.36
CA GLN A 184 3.35 -12.94 -3.10
C GLN A 184 3.19 -11.44 -2.78
N GLY A 185 4.30 -10.72 -2.70
CA GLY A 185 4.31 -9.27 -2.48
C GLY A 185 3.93 -8.49 -3.75
N TYR A 186 3.42 -7.27 -3.59
CA TYR A 186 3.10 -6.39 -4.71
C TYR A 186 4.16 -5.30 -4.90
N THR A 187 4.44 -4.95 -6.14
CA THR A 187 5.24 -3.78 -6.49
C THR A 187 4.34 -2.61 -6.85
N CYS A 188 4.39 -1.55 -6.06
CA CYS A 188 3.60 -0.34 -6.31
C CYS A 188 4.37 0.68 -7.14
N GLY A 189 3.77 1.10 -8.24
CA GLY A 189 4.31 2.09 -9.16
C GLY A 189 4.28 3.51 -8.62
N ARG A 190 4.65 4.45 -9.49
CA ARG A 190 4.59 5.88 -9.18
C ARG A 190 3.13 6.33 -9.16
N ALA A 191 2.79 7.19 -8.21
CA ALA A 191 1.46 7.77 -8.16
C ALA A 191 1.18 8.64 -9.40
N LEU A 192 0.01 8.44 -9.99
CA LEU A 192 -0.54 9.07 -11.18
C LEU A 192 -1.57 10.14 -10.79
N VAL A 193 -1.74 11.12 -11.68
CA VAL A 193 -2.82 12.08 -11.57
C VAL A 193 -3.97 11.56 -12.42
N VAL A 194 -5.13 11.42 -11.78
CA VAL A 194 -6.34 10.96 -12.45
C VAL A 194 -7.48 11.95 -12.27
N VAL A 195 -8.54 11.74 -13.04
CA VAL A 195 -9.79 12.49 -12.89
C VAL A 195 -10.35 12.28 -11.48
N PRO A 196 -10.73 13.36 -10.76
CA PRO A 196 -11.34 13.23 -9.45
C PRO A 196 -12.61 12.40 -9.52
N THR A 197 -12.80 11.55 -8.51
CA THR A 197 -14.01 10.73 -8.37
C THR A 197 -15.22 11.61 -8.16
N LYS A 198 -16.33 11.26 -8.79
CA LYS A 198 -17.65 11.77 -8.47
C LYS A 198 -18.35 10.76 -7.56
N TYR A 199 -18.86 11.23 -6.43
CA TYR A 199 -19.64 10.46 -5.48
C TYR A 199 -21.10 10.89 -5.58
N SER A 200 -21.99 9.93 -5.82
CA SER A 200 -23.43 10.17 -5.79
C SER A 200 -23.97 9.89 -4.39
N SER A 201 -24.77 10.80 -3.84
CA SER A 201 -25.50 10.60 -2.58
C SER A 201 -26.51 9.46 -2.71
N SER A 202 -26.86 8.78 -1.61
CA SER A 202 -27.97 7.82 -1.61
C SER A 202 -29.25 8.54 -2.03
N GLY A 203 -29.82 8.14 -3.18
CA GLY A 203 -30.96 8.81 -3.82
C GLY A 203 -30.63 9.65 -5.06
N GLY A 204 -29.37 9.71 -5.50
CA GLY A 204 -28.95 10.25 -6.81
C GLY A 204 -29.09 11.77 -7.02
N ARG A 205 -29.76 12.48 -6.11
CA ARG A 205 -30.04 13.94 -6.23
C ARG A 205 -28.82 14.85 -6.07
N ARG A 206 -27.75 14.39 -5.42
CA ARG A 206 -26.55 15.18 -5.17
C ARG A 206 -25.31 14.40 -5.62
N VAL A 207 -24.51 15.04 -6.46
CA VAL A 207 -23.20 14.54 -6.88
C VAL A 207 -22.15 15.45 -6.25
N THR A 208 -21.32 14.91 -5.37
CA THR A 208 -20.12 15.58 -4.88
C THR A 208 -18.92 15.07 -5.65
N GLN A 209 -17.87 15.86 -5.76
CA GLN A 209 -16.64 15.43 -6.42
C GLN A 209 -15.47 15.58 -5.46
N ALA A 210 -14.53 14.65 -5.53
CA ALA A 210 -13.26 14.83 -4.88
C ALA A 210 -12.57 16.09 -5.45
N PHE A 211 -11.89 16.86 -4.60
CA PHE A 211 -11.38 18.18 -4.98
C PHE A 211 -10.26 18.06 -6.02
N ARG A 212 -10.47 18.44 -7.28
CA ARG A 212 -9.33 18.57 -8.23
C ARG A 212 -8.46 19.74 -7.81
N LEU A 213 -7.15 19.63 -8.03
CA LEU A 213 -6.29 20.81 -8.04
C LEU A 213 -6.07 21.23 -9.48
N VAL A 214 -6.67 22.34 -9.90
CA VAL A 214 -6.37 23.00 -11.19
C VAL A 214 -6.35 24.50 -10.98
N ASN A 215 -5.29 25.13 -11.50
CA ASN A 215 -5.03 26.57 -11.77
C ASN A 215 -3.52 26.80 -11.65
N GLY A 216 -2.75 26.36 -12.65
CA GLY A 216 -1.28 26.52 -12.68
C GLY A 216 -0.49 25.70 -11.65
N VAL A 217 -1.13 24.71 -11.01
CA VAL A 217 -0.54 23.89 -9.94
C VAL A 217 -0.42 22.43 -10.39
N ARG A 218 0.70 21.77 -10.06
CA ARG A 218 0.84 20.32 -10.27
C ARG A 218 -0.26 19.57 -9.49
N PRO A 219 -1.11 18.79 -10.16
CA PRO A 219 -2.18 18.08 -9.49
C PRO A 219 -1.63 17.11 -8.43
N LEU A 220 -2.33 17.01 -7.29
CA LEU A 220 -2.05 15.96 -6.30
C LEU A 220 -2.31 14.61 -6.97
N LYS A 221 -1.33 13.71 -6.88
CA LYS A 221 -1.36 12.37 -7.46
C LYS A 221 -2.37 11.48 -6.71
N ARG A 222 -3.42 11.02 -7.35
CA ARG A 222 -4.54 10.37 -6.64
C ARG A 222 -4.52 8.87 -6.71
N GLU A 223 -3.74 8.28 -7.59
CA GLU A 223 -3.85 6.86 -7.87
C GLU A 223 -2.49 6.20 -7.93
N VAL A 224 -2.35 5.05 -7.29
CA VAL A 224 -1.16 4.20 -7.35
C VAL A 224 -1.60 2.85 -7.85
N ILE A 225 -0.91 2.32 -8.84
CA ILE A 225 -1.13 0.99 -9.37
C ILE A 225 -0.08 0.07 -8.75
N CYS A 226 -0.52 -1.04 -8.17
CA CYS A 226 0.32 -2.10 -7.65
C CYS A 226 0.07 -3.38 -8.44
N SER A 227 1.14 -4.04 -8.84
CA SER A 227 1.13 -5.29 -9.61
C SER A 227 2.04 -6.31 -8.95
#